data_AF-Q3BBL7-F1
#
_entry.id   AF-Q3BBL7-F1
#
_cell.length_a   1.000
_cell.length_b   1.000
_cell.length_c   1.000
_cell.angle_alpha   90.00
_cell.angle_beta   90.00
_cell.angle_gamma   90.00
#
_symmetry.space_group_name_H-M   'P 1'
#
loop_
_entity.id
_entity.type
_entity.pdbx_description
1 polymer ?
#
loop_
_entity_poly.entity_id
_entity_poly.type
_entity_poly.pdbx_seq_one_letter_code
_entity_poly.pdbx_strand_id
1 'polypeptide(L)'
;YCGGKWDKEKEDKLKPAILGALKKADELGVRSIAFPAISAGIYGCPLEKVVKVFKDTVEQFLKEAKNVKDVFLVLYSETDYRKALKVLKEVENDEN
;
A
#
# COMPACT_ATOMS: atom_id res chain seq x y z
N TYR A 1 7.48 -7.87 13.26
CA TYR A 1 8.83 -7.37 12.96
C TYR A 1 9.39 -8.20 11.81
N CYS A 2 9.97 -7.58 10.79
CA CYS A 2 10.51 -8.21 9.59
C CYS A 2 12.05 -8.32 9.60
N GLY A 3 12.75 -7.35 10.20
CA GLY A 3 14.22 -7.38 10.31
C GLY A 3 14.93 -7.53 8.95
N GLY A 4 14.42 -6.87 7.90
CA GLY A 4 14.93 -6.94 6.53
C GLY A 4 14.41 -8.12 5.70
N LYS A 5 13.69 -9.07 6.31
CA LYS A 5 13.18 -10.26 5.61
C LYS A 5 11.76 -10.05 5.11
N TRP A 6 11.47 -10.59 3.93
CA TRP A 6 10.14 -10.65 3.33
C TRP A 6 9.76 -12.09 3.04
N ASP A 7 8.53 -12.47 3.39
CA ASP A 7 7.94 -13.78 3.13
C ASP A 7 6.42 -13.65 2.99
N LYS A 8 5.79 -14.76 2.59
CA LYS A 8 4.35 -14.82 2.36
C LYS A 8 3.53 -14.49 3.61
N GLU A 9 4.01 -14.87 4.80
CA GLU A 9 3.32 -14.57 6.06
C GLU A 9 3.21 -13.06 6.31
N LYS A 10 4.26 -12.29 5.99
CA LYS A 10 4.24 -10.82 6.11
C LYS A 10 3.27 -10.18 5.14
N GLU A 11 3.24 -10.69 3.91
CA GLU A 11 2.28 -10.27 2.88
C GLU A 11 0.84 -10.56 3.30
N ASP A 12 0.58 -11.78 3.78
CA ASP A 12 -0.74 -12.26 4.24
C ASP A 12 -1.24 -11.47 5.46
N LYS A 13 -0.38 -10.78 6.21
CA LYS A 13 -0.76 -9.87 7.30
C LYS A 13 -0.96 -8.44 6.83
N LEU A 14 -0.11 -7.94 5.94
CA LEU A 14 -0.16 -6.55 5.47
C LEU A 14 -1.42 -6.29 4.64
N LYS A 15 -1.76 -7.20 3.73
CA LYS A 15 -2.92 -7.04 2.84
C LYS A 15 -4.25 -6.90 3.58
N PRO A 16 -4.62 -7.78 4.53
CA PRO A 16 -5.84 -7.62 5.32
C PRO A 16 -5.88 -6.33 6.16
N ALA A 17 -4.73 -5.87 6.68
CA ALA A 17 -4.66 -4.63 7.45
C ALA A 17 -5.04 -3.40 6.61
N ILE A 18 -4.50 -3.32 5.38
CA ILE A 18 -4.84 -2.25 4.43
C ILE A 18 -6.31 -2.38 4.01
N LEU A 19 -6.75 -3.59 3.64
CA LEU A 19 -8.11 -3.83 3.18
C LEU A 19 -9.17 -3.52 4.24
N GLY A 20 -8.89 -3.84 5.52
CA GLY A 20 -9.80 -3.53 6.63
C GLY A 20 -10.01 -2.03 6.81
N ALA A 21 -8.93 -1.25 6.74
CA ALA A 21 -9.01 0.22 6.82
C ALA A 21 -9.75 0.82 5.61
N LEU A 22 -9.48 0.33 4.39
CA LEU A 22 -10.17 0.75 3.17
C LEU A 22 -11.67 0.48 3.23
N LYS A 23 -12.07 -0.74 3.60
CA LYS A 23 -13.48 -1.11 3.78
C LYS A 23 -14.14 -0.22 4.82
N LYS A 24 -13.46 0.03 5.94
CA LYS A 24 -14.03 0.87 6.98
C LYS A 24 -14.22 2.33 6.54
N ALA A 25 -13.27 2.88 5.79
CA ALA A 25 -13.39 4.22 5.22
C ALA A 25 -14.56 4.31 4.23
N ASP A 26 -14.74 3.28 3.39
CA ASP A 26 -15.83 3.22 2.42
C ASP A 26 -17.20 3.08 3.10
N GLU A 27 -17.32 2.25 4.13
CA GLU A 27 -18.51 2.16 4.99
C GLU A 27 -18.87 3.51 5.63
N LEU A 28 -17.87 4.28 6.03
CA LEU A 28 -18.05 5.60 6.64
C LEU A 28 -18.35 6.71 5.62
N GLY A 29 -18.39 6.40 4.33
CA GLY A 29 -18.65 7.39 3.28
C GLY A 29 -17.49 8.37 3.05
N VAL A 30 -16.27 8.02 3.48
CA VAL A 30 -15.11 8.90 3.35
C VAL A 30 -14.57 8.85 1.92
N ARG A 31 -14.35 10.03 1.33
CA ARG A 31 -13.83 10.14 -0.04
C ARG A 31 -12.34 9.81 -0.16
N SER A 32 -11.54 10.15 0.84
CA SER A 32 -10.08 10.00 0.80
C SER A 32 -9.48 9.43 2.08
N ILE A 33 -8.42 8.62 1.94
CA ILE A 33 -7.70 7.99 3.05
C ILE A 33 -6.19 8.00 2.80
N ALA A 34 -5.42 8.24 3.86
CA ALA A 34 -3.97 8.22 3.81
C ALA A 34 -3.40 7.11 4.72
N PHE A 35 -2.40 6.40 4.22
CA PHE A 35 -1.67 5.35 4.92
C PHE A 35 -0.20 5.74 5.08
N PRO A 36 0.42 5.50 6.24
CA PRO A 36 1.88 5.47 6.31
C PRO A 36 2.41 4.22 5.60
N ALA A 37 3.73 4.13 5.37
CA ALA A 37 4.36 2.88 4.94
C ALA A 37 4.36 1.81 6.07
N ILE A 38 3.19 1.18 6.26
CA ILE A 38 2.96 0.16 7.29
C ILE A 38 4.02 -0.94 7.15
N SER A 39 4.67 -1.24 8.27
CA SER A 39 5.73 -2.26 8.39
C SER A 39 7.10 -1.94 7.76
N ALA A 40 7.28 -0.84 7.02
CA ALA A 40 8.56 -0.49 6.39
C ALA A 40 9.57 0.24 7.32
N GLY A 41 9.08 0.89 8.39
CA GLY A 41 9.91 1.63 9.35
C GLY A 41 10.59 0.74 10.40
N ILE A 42 10.23 0.92 11.68
CA ILE A 42 10.81 0.13 12.81
C ILE A 42 10.66 -1.39 12.62
N TYR A 43 9.63 -1.81 11.89
CA TYR A 43 9.41 -3.21 11.57
C TYR A 43 10.41 -3.76 10.54
N GLY A 44 11.06 -2.90 9.75
CA GLY A 44 12.16 -3.26 8.86
C GLY A 44 11.77 -4.15 7.68
N CYS A 45 10.53 -4.14 7.22
CA CYS A 45 10.17 -4.86 5.99
C CYS A 45 10.71 -4.08 4.78
N PRO A 46 11.18 -4.74 3.70
CA PRO A 46 11.63 -4.05 2.50
C PRO A 46 10.54 -3.15 1.92
N LEU A 47 10.84 -1.86 1.77
CA LEU A 47 9.88 -0.83 1.36
C LEU A 47 9.20 -1.19 0.04
N GLU A 48 9.98 -1.65 -0.94
CA GLU A 48 9.49 -1.96 -2.29
C GLU A 48 8.44 -3.08 -2.26
N LYS A 49 8.61 -4.08 -1.37
CA LYS A 49 7.63 -5.16 -1.18
C LYS A 49 6.36 -4.66 -0.50
N VAL A 50 6.51 -3.79 0.50
CA VAL A 50 5.37 -3.14 1.18
C VAL A 50 4.58 -2.29 0.17
N VAL A 51 5.25 -1.48 -0.64
CA VAL A 51 4.62 -0.63 -1.65
C VAL A 51 3.90 -1.46 -2.70
N LYS A 52 4.49 -2.59 -3.14
CA LYS A 52 3.83 -3.49 -4.08
C LYS A 52 2.52 -4.06 -3.53
N VAL A 53 2.55 -4.61 -2.31
CA VAL A 53 1.32 -5.12 -1.67
C VAL A 53 0.28 -4.02 -1.47
N PHE A 54 0.73 -2.83 -1.10
CA PHE A 54 -0.13 -1.67 -0.96
C PHE A 54 -0.83 -1.32 -2.28
N LYS A 55 -0.07 -1.15 -3.36
CA LYS A 55 -0.58 -0.87 -4.71
C LYS A 55 -1.61 -1.91 -5.13
N ASP A 56 -1.24 -3.19 -5.11
CA ASP A 56 -2.08 -4.28 -5.59
C ASP A 56 -3.39 -4.36 -4.77
N THR A 57 -3.31 -4.14 -3.46
CA THR A 57 -4.49 -4.15 -2.58
C THR A 57 -5.41 -2.95 -2.84
N VAL A 58 -4.85 -1.76 -3.01
CA VAL A 58 -5.60 -0.52 -3.25
C VAL A 58 -6.26 -0.55 -4.62
N GLU A 59 -5.52 -0.92 -5.68
CA GLU A 59 -6.06 -1.02 -7.04
C GLU A 59 -7.20 -2.02 -7.12
N GLN A 60 -7.04 -3.19 -6.49
CA GLN A 60 -8.12 -4.18 -6.47
C GLN A 60 -9.34 -3.70 -5.69
N PHE A 61 -9.14 -2.99 -4.57
CA PHE A 61 -10.25 -2.45 -3.78
C PHE A 61 -11.02 -1.35 -4.52
N LEU A 62 -10.31 -0.43 -5.18
CA LEU A 62 -10.91 0.73 -5.85
C LEU A 62 -11.81 0.34 -7.03
N LYS A 63 -11.65 -0.86 -7.61
CA LYS A 63 -12.57 -1.40 -8.63
C LYS A 63 -14.01 -1.55 -8.12
N GLU A 64 -14.19 -1.77 -6.83
CA GLU A 64 -15.49 -2.06 -6.20
C GLU A 64 -15.90 -1.00 -5.16
N ALA A 65 -15.03 -0.03 -4.87
CA ALA A 65 -15.25 1.00 -3.86
C ALA A 65 -16.39 1.97 -4.24
N LYS A 66 -17.28 2.23 -3.28
CA LYS A 66 -18.45 3.11 -3.52
C LYS A 66 -18.09 4.57 -3.29
N ASN A 67 -17.48 4.87 -2.15
CA ASN A 67 -17.24 6.20 -1.61
C ASN A 67 -15.77 6.62 -1.68
N VAL A 68 -14.83 5.72 -1.36
CA VAL A 68 -13.39 6.03 -1.42
C VAL A 68 -12.96 6.20 -2.88
N LYS A 69 -12.29 7.32 -3.18
CA LYS A 69 -11.77 7.66 -4.52
C LYS A 69 -10.27 7.91 -4.51
N ASP A 70 -9.75 8.54 -3.46
CA ASP A 70 -8.32 8.88 -3.38
C ASP A 70 -7.66 8.15 -2.21
N VAL A 71 -6.57 7.44 -2.51
CA VAL A 71 -5.77 6.71 -1.51
C VAL A 71 -4.33 7.18 -1.59
N PHE A 72 -3.79 7.64 -0.46
CA PHE A 72 -2.44 8.21 -0.39
C PHE A 72 -1.51 7.29 0.39
N LEU A 73 -0.31 7.03 -0.15
CA LEU A 73 0.81 6.48 0.60
C LEU A 73 1.72 7.64 1.06
N VAL A 74 1.77 7.86 2.37
CA VAL A 74 2.54 8.94 2.99
C VAL A 74 3.90 8.40 3.44
N LEU A 75 4.96 9.04 2.94
CA LEU A 75 6.35 8.67 3.17
C LEU A 75 7.09 9.83 3.81
N TYR A 76 7.94 9.52 4.78
CA TYR A 76 8.63 10.54 5.56
C TYR A 76 9.80 11.18 4.80
N SER A 77 10.57 10.36 4.06
CA SER A 77 11.78 10.81 3.38
C SER A 77 11.60 10.89 1.87
N GLU A 78 12.30 11.83 1.23
CA GLU A 78 12.35 11.94 -0.23
C GLU A 78 12.95 10.67 -0.87
N THR A 79 13.92 10.05 -0.19
CA THR A 79 14.53 8.80 -0.64
C THR A 79 13.50 7.67 -0.74
N ASP A 80 12.68 7.49 0.30
CA ASP A 80 11.64 6.46 0.30
C ASP A 80 10.54 6.80 -0.71
N TYR A 81 10.17 8.08 -0.83
CA TYR A 81 9.27 8.56 -1.87
C TYR A 81 9.74 8.16 -3.27
N ARG A 82 11.01 8.43 -3.60
CA ARG A 82 11.58 8.09 -4.91
C ARG A 82 11.63 6.58 -5.15
N LYS A 83 11.88 5.76 -4.12
CA LYS A 83 11.84 4.30 -4.24
C LYS A 83 10.42 3.79 -4.48
N ALA A 84 9.46 4.24 -3.69
CA ALA A 84 8.06 3.87 -3.85
C ALA A 84 7.53 4.28 -5.23
N LEU A 85 7.91 5.47 -5.72
CA LEU A 85 7.50 5.95 -7.03
C LEU A 85 7.98 5.06 -8.18
N LYS A 86 9.17 4.45 -8.07
CA LYS A 86 9.66 3.48 -9.07
C LYS A 86 8.77 2.24 -9.10
N VAL A 87 8.47 1.66 -7.93
CA VAL A 87 7.60 0.49 -7.81
C VAL A 87 6.20 0.76 -8.35
N LEU A 88 5.67 1.97 -8.15
CA LEU A 88 4.36 2.35 -8.69
C LEU A 88 4.35 2.47 -10.21
N LYS A 89 5.46 2.90 -10.83
CA LYS A 89 5.59 3.13 -12.28
C LYS A 89 6.00 1.90 -13.08
N GLU A 90 6.64 0.91 -12.46
CA GLU A 90 7.19 -0.27 -13.15
C GLU A 90 6.16 -1.18 -13.84
N VAL A 91 4.85 -0.97 -13.62
CA VAL A 91 3.78 -1.82 -14.21
C VAL A 91 3.03 -1.13 -15.35
N GLU A 92 3.26 0.17 -15.63
CA GLU A 92 2.62 0.86 -16.77
C GLU A 92 3.16 0.44 -18.16
N ASN A 93 4.17 -0.44 -18.23
CA ASN A 93 4.83 -0.83 -19.48
C ASN A 93 4.44 -2.22 -20.02
N ASP A 94 3.42 -2.89 -19.45
CA ASP A 94 3.02 -4.26 -19.86
C ASP A 94 1.63 -4.33 -20.53
N GLU A 95 1.14 -3.20 -21.07
CA GLU A 95 0.02 -3.16 -22.03
C GLU A 95 0.38 -2.25 -23.22
N ASN A 96 1.02 -2.84 -24.24
CA ASN A 96 1.02 -2.39 -25.64
C ASN A 96 1.02 -3.60 -26.57
#